data_AF-A0A971QV99-F1
#
_entry.id   AF-A0A971QV99-F1
#
_cell.length_a   1.000
_cell.length_b   1.000
_cell.length_c   1.000
_cell.angle_alpha   90.00
_cell.angle_beta   90.00
_cell.angle_gamma   90.00
#
_symmetry.space_group_name_H-M   'P 1'
#
loop_
_entity.id
_entity.type
_entity.pdbx_description
1 polymer ?
#
loop_
_entity_poly.entity_id
_entity_poly.type
_entity_poly.pdbx_seq_one_letter_code
_entity_poly.pdbx_strand_id
1 'polypeptide(L)'
;MTKAKAGKPSAAKKPSTKKPTPKNEEAVPNPRVEALEDIKLRGLFLHGYAITINAAPVIFDTEEFRGLVDQFYEENRDVVTPAIHRACRENYEFFMTMVEKALNHFNTPPREDP
;
A
#
# COMPACT_ATOMS: atom_id res chain seq x y z
N MET A 1 49.50 -41.73 43.58
CA MET A 1 49.06 -40.33 43.64
C MET A 1 48.13 -40.04 42.46
N THR A 2 46.93 -39.48 42.74
CA THR A 2 46.03 -38.65 41.87
C THR A 2 45.74 -39.09 40.42
N LYS A 3 44.58 -39.69 40.05
CA LYS A 3 43.18 -39.21 39.83
C LYS A 3 42.90 -38.35 38.56
N ALA A 4 42.31 -39.02 37.54
CA ALA A 4 41.13 -38.72 36.68
C ALA A 4 40.96 -37.43 35.84
N LYS A 5 40.65 -37.59 34.53
CA LYS A 5 39.37 -37.26 33.81
C LYS A 5 39.58 -37.31 32.28
N ALA A 6 38.91 -38.17 31.52
CA ALA A 6 37.54 -38.10 30.97
C ALA A 6 37.35 -37.08 29.82
N GLY A 7 37.04 -37.57 28.61
CA GLY A 7 36.60 -36.77 27.46
C GLY A 7 36.48 -37.54 26.13
N LYS A 8 35.34 -38.21 25.92
CA LYS A 8 34.79 -38.68 24.62
C LYS A 8 33.42 -37.96 24.47
N PRO A 9 32.70 -38.02 23.34
CA PRO A 9 33.03 -37.81 21.92
C PRO A 9 32.03 -36.84 21.22
N SER A 10 32.13 -36.72 19.88
CA SER A 10 31.02 -36.48 18.93
C SER A 10 30.60 -35.04 18.62
N ALA A 11 30.54 -34.72 17.33
CA ALA A 11 29.32 -34.20 16.70
C ALA A 11 29.45 -34.18 15.17
N ALA A 12 28.75 -35.13 14.53
CA ALA A 12 28.38 -35.05 13.13
C ALA A 12 27.59 -33.75 12.86
N LYS A 13 28.02 -32.95 11.88
CA LYS A 13 27.25 -31.80 11.39
C LYS A 13 26.05 -32.33 10.60
N LYS A 14 24.86 -32.17 11.19
CA LYS A 14 23.55 -32.39 10.56
C LYS A 14 23.35 -31.49 9.34
N PRO A 15 22.58 -31.94 8.33
CA PRO A 15 22.25 -31.16 7.13
C PRO A 15 21.42 -29.92 7.46
N SER A 16 21.67 -28.84 6.71
CA SER A 16 21.00 -27.55 6.86
C SER A 16 19.48 -27.70 6.73
N THR A 17 18.75 -27.37 7.78
CA THR A 17 17.33 -27.07 7.70
C THR A 17 17.16 -25.81 6.84
N LYS A 18 16.68 -26.00 5.61
CA LYS A 18 16.15 -24.90 4.80
C LYS A 18 15.04 -24.23 5.63
N LYS A 19 15.25 -22.97 6.01
CA LYS A 19 14.20 -22.10 6.52
C LYS A 19 13.04 -22.12 5.50
N PRO A 20 11.79 -22.31 5.91
CA PRO A 20 10.68 -22.13 5.00
C PRO A 20 10.73 -20.68 4.50
N THR A 21 10.94 -20.52 3.19
CA THR A 21 10.62 -19.29 2.48
C THR A 21 9.18 -18.93 2.82
N PRO A 22 8.86 -17.65 3.12
CA PRO A 22 7.47 -17.26 3.27
C PRO A 22 6.80 -17.62 1.94
N LYS A 23 5.80 -18.50 2.02
CA LYS A 23 4.88 -18.68 0.92
C LYS A 23 4.33 -17.29 0.66
N ASN A 24 4.40 -16.82 -0.59
CA ASN A 24 3.50 -15.78 -1.05
C ASN A 24 2.10 -16.26 -0.64
N GLU A 25 1.56 -15.71 0.45
CA GLU A 25 0.13 -15.68 0.65
C GLU A 25 -0.39 -14.99 -0.61
N GLU A 26 -1.01 -15.78 -1.49
CA GLU A 26 -1.91 -15.22 -2.49
C GLU A 26 -2.84 -14.30 -1.70
N ALA A 27 -2.62 -13.00 -1.84
CA ALA A 27 -3.34 -11.99 -1.11
C ALA A 27 -4.83 -12.26 -1.34
N VAL A 28 -5.53 -12.66 -0.29
CA VAL A 28 -6.99 -12.72 -0.31
C VAL A 28 -7.45 -11.37 -0.85
N PRO A 29 -8.26 -11.31 -1.93
CA PRO A 29 -8.65 -10.06 -2.54
C PRO A 29 -9.19 -9.12 -1.46
N ASN A 30 -8.46 -8.04 -1.19
CA ASN A 30 -8.91 -7.04 -0.24
C ASN A 30 -9.83 -6.10 -1.02
N PRO A 31 -11.16 -6.14 -0.78
CA PRO A 31 -12.10 -5.34 -1.56
C PRO A 31 -11.82 -3.83 -1.46
N ARG A 32 -11.13 -3.37 -0.40
CA ARG A 32 -10.69 -1.97 -0.28
C ARG A 32 -9.52 -1.66 -1.20
N VAL A 33 -8.60 -2.61 -1.41
CA VAL A 33 -7.48 -2.43 -2.35
C VAL A 33 -8.04 -2.32 -3.77
N GLU A 34 -8.96 -3.22 -4.15
CA GLU A 34 -9.62 -3.16 -5.47
C GLU A 34 -10.38 -1.83 -5.68
N ALA A 35 -11.13 -1.37 -4.67
CA ALA A 35 -11.83 -0.08 -4.74
C ALA A 35 -10.86 1.11 -4.89
N LEU A 36 -9.75 1.09 -4.16
CA LEU A 36 -8.72 2.13 -4.28
C LEU A 36 -7.99 2.08 -5.63
N GLU A 37 -7.79 0.89 -6.21
CA GLU A 37 -7.25 0.73 -7.56
C GLU A 37 -8.22 1.26 -8.62
N ASP A 38 -9.53 1.02 -8.48
CA ASP A 38 -10.56 1.64 -9.34
C ASP A 38 -10.52 3.17 -9.25
N ILE A 39 -10.47 3.71 -8.02
CA ILE A 39 -10.37 5.15 -7.79
C ILE A 39 -9.12 5.72 -8.47
N LYS A 40 -7.97 5.04 -8.34
CA LYS A 40 -6.71 5.45 -8.99
C LYS A 40 -6.83 5.45 -10.51
N LEU A 41 -7.40 4.40 -11.10
CA LEU A 41 -7.58 4.29 -12.56
C LEU A 41 -8.51 5.38 -13.10
N ARG A 42 -9.63 5.64 -12.41
CA ARG A 42 -10.55 6.73 -12.76
C ARG A 42 -9.90 8.10 -12.64
N GLY A 43 -9.09 8.31 -11.60
CA GLY A 43 -8.30 9.54 -11.43
C GLY A 43 -7.31 9.75 -12.58
N LEU A 44 -6.57 8.72 -12.98
CA LEU A 44 -5.62 8.79 -14.11
C LEU A 44 -6.34 9.03 -15.45
N PHE A 45 -7.50 8.40 -15.64
CA PHE A 45 -8.33 8.61 -16.82
C PHE A 45 -8.74 10.08 -16.95
N LEU A 46 -9.28 10.69 -15.89
CA LEU A 46 -9.66 12.11 -15.88
C LEU A 46 -8.47 13.03 -16.23
N HIS A 47 -7.25 12.66 -15.83
CA HIS A 47 -6.05 13.42 -16.17
C HIS A 47 -5.64 13.30 -17.64
N GLY A 48 -5.75 12.11 -18.23
CA GLY A 48 -5.55 11.94 -19.67
C GLY A 48 -6.52 12.77 -20.51
N TYR A 49 -7.79 12.87 -20.11
CA TYR A 49 -8.78 13.71 -20.79
C TYR A 49 -8.45 15.19 -20.69
N ALA A 50 -8.05 15.66 -19.52
CA ALA A 50 -7.76 17.06 -19.33
C ALA A 50 -6.53 17.53 -20.13
N ILE A 51 -5.50 16.69 -20.26
CA ILE A 51 -4.32 16.98 -21.09
C ILE A 51 -4.66 17.01 -22.58
N THR A 52 -5.55 16.13 -23.04
CA THR A 52 -5.85 15.97 -24.48
C THR A 52 -6.81 17.03 -25.02
N ILE A 53 -7.63 17.65 -24.18
CA ILE A 53 -8.71 18.55 -24.60
C ILE A 53 -8.34 20.05 -24.49
N ASN A 54 -7.35 20.45 -23.67
CA ASN A 54 -6.95 21.86 -23.60
C ASN A 54 -5.53 22.06 -23.05
N ALA A 55 -4.67 22.76 -23.80
CA ALA A 55 -3.31 23.13 -23.40
C ALA A 55 -3.25 24.28 -22.35
N ALA A 56 -4.28 24.42 -21.52
CA ALA A 56 -4.37 25.36 -20.42
C ALA A 56 -4.08 24.64 -19.09
N PRO A 57 -3.66 25.32 -18.01
CA PRO A 57 -3.47 24.68 -16.71
C PRO A 57 -4.75 23.94 -16.33
N VAL A 58 -4.63 22.61 -16.17
CA VAL A 58 -5.76 21.74 -15.87
C VAL A 58 -6.27 22.09 -14.47
N ILE A 59 -7.35 22.85 -14.42
CA ILE A 59 -8.13 23.02 -13.20
C ILE A 59 -9.09 21.83 -13.17
N PHE A 60 -8.78 20.81 -12.35
CA PHE A 60 -9.68 19.69 -12.07
C PHE A 60 -10.83 20.16 -11.17
N ASP A 61 -11.67 21.05 -11.70
CA ASP A 61 -12.88 21.48 -11.02
C ASP A 61 -14.12 20.91 -11.73
N THR A 62 -14.08 19.61 -12.01
CA THR A 62 -15.21 18.89 -12.59
C THR A 62 -15.99 18.19 -11.48
N GLU A 63 -17.31 18.10 -11.65
CA GLU A 63 -18.18 17.33 -10.74
C GLU A 63 -17.74 15.86 -10.65
N GLU A 64 -17.18 15.30 -11.73
CA GLU A 64 -16.63 13.95 -11.75
C GLU A 64 -15.42 13.79 -10.83
N PHE A 65 -14.48 14.75 -10.85
CA PHE A 65 -13.34 14.73 -9.94
C PHE A 65 -13.78 14.90 -8.47
N ARG A 66 -14.69 15.86 -8.21
CA ARG A 66 -15.24 16.08 -6.86
C ARG A 66 -15.92 14.82 -6.33
N GLY A 67 -16.75 14.16 -7.14
CA GLY A 67 -17.40 12.91 -6.78
C GLY A 67 -16.40 11.78 -6.49
N LEU A 68 -15.31 11.70 -7.24
CA LEU A 68 -14.25 10.72 -7.00
C LEU A 68 -13.51 10.97 -5.68
N VAL A 69 -13.21 12.23 -5.36
CA VAL A 69 -12.58 12.61 -4.08
C VAL A 69 -13.51 12.35 -2.90
N ASP A 70 -14.82 12.60 -3.07
CA ASP A 70 -15.81 12.31 -2.04
C ASP A 70 -15.94 10.80 -1.80
N GLN A 71 -16.00 9.99 -2.86
CA GLN A 71 -15.99 8.54 -2.76
C GLN A 71 -14.76 8.04 -1.99
N PHE A 72 -13.57 8.53 -2.35
CA PHE A 72 -12.33 8.18 -1.66
C PHE A 72 -12.40 8.48 -0.16
N TYR A 73 -12.93 9.64 0.23
CA TYR A 73 -13.08 10.00 1.64
C TYR A 73 -14.10 9.11 2.36
N GLU A 74 -15.28 8.91 1.78
CA GLU A 74 -16.35 8.11 2.41
C GLU A 74 -15.93 6.66 2.65
N GLU A 75 -15.21 6.05 1.70
CA GLU A 75 -14.74 4.67 1.80
C GLU A 75 -13.49 4.49 2.67
N ASN A 76 -12.80 5.59 3.03
CA ASN A 76 -11.50 5.56 3.70
C ASN A 76 -11.36 6.54 4.87
N ARG A 77 -12.45 6.81 5.60
CA ARG A 77 -12.49 7.74 6.75
C ARG A 77 -11.55 7.36 7.90
N ASP A 78 -11.10 6.11 7.97
CA ASP A 78 -10.12 5.61 8.93
C ASP A 78 -8.69 6.07 8.63
N VAL A 79 -8.38 6.38 7.37
CA VAL A 79 -7.04 6.82 6.93
C VAL A 79 -7.01 8.22 6.31
N VAL A 80 -8.17 8.77 5.94
CA VAL A 80 -8.33 10.10 5.34
C VAL A 80 -9.08 11.02 6.30
N THR A 81 -8.43 12.10 6.72
CA THR A 81 -9.07 13.10 7.59
C THR A 81 -9.90 14.11 6.79
N PRO A 82 -10.87 14.81 7.41
CA PRO A 82 -11.62 15.88 6.74
C PRO A 82 -10.73 17.00 6.18
N ALA A 83 -9.57 17.27 6.79
CA ALA A 83 -8.61 18.25 6.29
C ALA A 83 -7.93 17.77 5.01
N ILE A 84 -7.56 16.49 4.95
CA ILE A 84 -7.01 15.85 3.75
C ILE A 84 -8.06 15.85 2.64
N HIS A 85 -9.30 15.49 2.93
CA HIS A 85 -10.40 15.50 1.96
C HIS A 85 -10.56 16.86 1.26
N ARG A 86 -10.56 17.96 2.03
CA ARG A 86 -10.60 19.32 1.46
C ARG A 86 -9.42 19.61 0.56
N ALA A 87 -8.20 19.27 0.99
CA ALA A 87 -7.00 19.47 0.19
C ALA A 87 -7.01 18.64 -1.10
N CYS A 88 -7.53 17.40 -1.06
CA CYS A 88 -7.69 16.55 -2.25
C CYS A 88 -8.65 17.16 -3.28
N ARG A 89 -9.69 17.89 -2.86
CA ARG A 89 -10.63 18.54 -3.79
C ARG A 89 -10.00 19.68 -4.58
N GLU A 90 -8.94 20.29 -4.07
CA GLU A 90 -8.28 21.45 -4.69
C GLU A 90 -7.06 21.07 -5.51
N ASN A 91 -6.51 19.87 -5.31
CA ASN A 91 -5.25 19.45 -5.93
C ASN A 91 -5.28 17.98 -6.33
N TYR A 92 -5.33 17.76 -7.65
CA TYR A 92 -5.31 16.43 -8.26
C TYR A 92 -4.06 15.61 -7.90
N GLU A 93 -2.88 16.21 -7.98
CA GLU A 93 -1.62 15.49 -7.71
C GLU A 93 -1.56 15.05 -6.24
N PHE A 94 -2.01 15.92 -5.34
CA PHE A 94 -2.14 15.59 -3.93
C PHE A 94 -3.16 14.47 -3.71
N PHE A 95 -4.31 14.52 -4.36
CA PHE A 95 -5.29 13.45 -4.33
C PHE A 95 -4.70 12.11 -4.78
N MET A 96 -4.03 12.06 -5.94
CA MET A 96 -3.40 10.83 -6.43
C MET A 96 -2.33 10.29 -5.48
N THR A 97 -1.56 11.19 -4.84
CA THR A 97 -0.58 10.82 -3.82
C THR A 97 -1.26 10.19 -2.60
N MET A 98 -2.39 10.72 -2.17
CA MET A 98 -3.13 10.18 -1.02
C MET A 98 -3.79 8.84 -1.32
N VAL A 99 -4.28 8.63 -2.55
CA VAL A 99 -4.77 7.31 -3.00
C VAL A 99 -3.64 6.28 -2.98
N GLU A 100 -2.46 6.62 -3.50
CA GLU A 100 -1.28 5.73 -3.47
C GLU A 100 -0.84 5.40 -2.05
N LYS A 101 -0.86 6.41 -1.16
CA LYS A 101 -0.54 6.21 0.26
C LYS A 101 -1.54 5.27 0.94
N ALA A 102 -2.84 5.39 0.63
CA ALA A 102 -3.86 4.49 1.14
C ALA A 102 -3.68 3.05 0.62
N LEU A 103 -3.39 2.88 -0.68
CA LEU A 103 -3.05 1.56 -1.24
C LEU A 103 -1.87 0.92 -0.52
N ASN A 104 -0.79 1.68 -0.30
CA ASN A 104 0.38 1.18 0.42
C ASN A 104 0.07 0.81 1.88
N HIS A 105 -0.84 1.52 2.54
CA HIS A 105 -1.28 1.18 3.89
C HIS A 105 -1.93 -0.21 3.95
N PHE A 106 -2.77 -0.55 2.97
CA PHE A 106 -3.46 -1.84 2.93
C PHE A 106 -2.62 -2.98 2.34
N ASN A 107 -1.61 -2.66 1.53
CA ASN A 107 -0.72 -3.65 0.90
C ASN A 107 0.54 -3.98 1.72
N THR A 108 0.93 -3.12 2.68
CA THR A 108 2.13 -3.38 3.49
C THR A 108 1.79 -4.35 4.63
N PRO A 109 2.40 -5.55 4.69
CA PRO A 109 2.23 -6.44 5.84
C PRO A 109 2.75 -5.76 7.11
N PRO A 110 2.24 -6.11 8.31
CA PRO A 110 2.74 -5.57 9.57
C PRO A 110 4.25 -5.78 9.62
N ARG A 111 5.01 -4.70 9.81
CA ARG A 111 6.45 -4.78 9.96
C ARG A 111 6.75 -5.61 11.20
N GLU A 112 7.31 -6.80 11.03
CA GLU A 112 7.93 -7.52 12.15
C GLU A 112 9.15 -6.70 12.59
N ASP A 113 9.01 -5.99 13.71
CA ASP A 113 10.13 -5.28 14.34
C ASP A 113 11.19 -6.31 14.80
N PRO A 114 12.49 -6.04 14.57
CA PRO A 114 13.58 -6.93 14.98
C PRO A 114 13.83 -6.97 16.49
#